data_AF-A0A2S6AAJ1-F1
#
_entry.id   AF-A0A2S6AAJ1-F1
#
_cell.length_a   1.000
_cell.length_b   1.000
_cell.length_c   1.000
_cell.angle_alpha   90.00
_cell.angle_beta   90.00
_cell.angle_gamma   90.00
#
_symmetry.space_group_name_H-M   'P 1'
#
loop_
_entity.id
_entity.type
_entity.pdbx_description
1 polymer ?
#
loop_
_entity_poly.entity_id
_entity_poly.type
_entity_poly.pdbx_seq_one_letter_code
_entity_poly.pdbx_strand_id
1 'polypeptide(L)'
;MAVPGTAVADARTYFANSGGIDGYYFTTPTGRWHCAIIVGGEPHMAGCQPSTNTGAGIGVKGAPTVESNYSHKQVPPDTILIERGGEPRFAVLRQAVFRLASEQAKVLPYNTSLSVDGFTCTARDSGVSCADDASRKGFTFSTEGFSMN
;
A
#
# COMPACT_ATOMS: atom_id res chain seq x y z
N MET A 1 -25.28 8.06 -17.63
CA MET A 1 -24.15 7.12 -17.72
C MET A 1 -23.77 6.77 -16.29
N ALA A 2 -23.98 5.53 -15.86
CA ALA A 2 -23.58 5.11 -14.51
C ALA A 2 -22.04 5.07 -14.48
N VAL A 3 -21.43 5.81 -13.58
CA VAL A 3 -20.01 5.60 -13.24
C VAL A 3 -19.93 4.13 -12.79
N PRO A 4 -19.12 3.26 -13.41
CA PRO A 4 -18.99 1.90 -12.92
C PRO A 4 -18.50 1.99 -11.48
N GLY A 5 -19.36 1.56 -10.55
CA GLY A 5 -19.06 1.58 -9.12
C GLY A 5 -17.84 0.70 -8.85
N THR A 6 -17.00 1.13 -7.91
CA THR A 6 -15.89 0.32 -7.43
C THR A 6 -16.44 -1.01 -6.92
N ALA A 7 -16.02 -2.14 -7.51
CA ALA A 7 -16.37 -3.46 -7.00
C ALA A 7 -15.67 -3.70 -5.66
N VAL A 8 -16.26 -4.52 -4.78
CA VAL A 8 -15.62 -4.92 -3.52
C VAL A 8 -15.12 -6.35 -3.63
N ALA A 9 -13.85 -6.57 -3.35
CA ALA A 9 -13.24 -7.90 -3.38
C ALA A 9 -13.59 -8.71 -2.13
N ASP A 10 -13.63 -10.04 -2.27
CA ASP A 10 -13.67 -10.94 -1.10
C ASP A 10 -12.30 -10.92 -0.41
N ALA A 11 -12.25 -10.22 0.72
CA ALA A 11 -11.06 -10.02 1.53
C ALA A 11 -10.39 -11.33 1.95
N ARG A 12 -11.16 -12.39 2.23
CA ARG A 12 -10.59 -13.67 2.70
C ARG A 12 -9.60 -14.27 1.71
N THR A 13 -9.77 -13.97 0.42
CA THR A 13 -8.89 -14.47 -0.64
C THR A 13 -7.56 -13.73 -0.75
N TYR A 14 -7.36 -12.66 0.02
CA TYR A 14 -6.13 -11.89 0.09
C TYR A 14 -5.40 -12.06 1.42
N PHE A 15 -6.01 -12.75 2.40
CA PHE A 15 -5.38 -13.00 3.69
C PHE A 15 -4.17 -13.92 3.56
N ALA A 16 -3.06 -13.55 4.18
CA ALA A 16 -1.88 -14.38 4.31
C ALA A 16 -1.08 -13.99 5.57
N ASN A 17 -0.21 -14.90 6.02
CA ASN A 17 0.85 -14.58 6.97
C ASN A 17 2.18 -14.47 6.21
N SER A 18 2.83 -13.31 6.26
CA SER A 18 4.12 -13.06 5.62
C SER A 18 5.17 -12.80 6.69
N GLY A 19 6.11 -13.72 6.89
CA GLY A 19 7.20 -13.54 7.86
C GLY A 19 6.71 -13.34 9.31
N GLY A 20 5.58 -13.95 9.68
CA GLY A 20 4.97 -13.79 11.01
C GLY A 20 3.98 -12.64 11.12
N ILE A 21 3.73 -11.88 10.05
CA ILE A 21 2.81 -10.74 10.03
C ILE A 21 1.52 -11.11 9.29
N ASP A 22 0.41 -11.13 10.00
CA ASP A 22 -0.92 -11.29 9.43
C ASP A 22 -1.35 -10.04 8.66
N GLY A 23 -1.82 -10.24 7.44
CA GLY A 23 -2.27 -9.15 6.59
C GLY A 23 -3.02 -9.61 5.36
N TYR A 24 -3.54 -8.63 4.64
CA TYR A 24 -4.30 -8.82 3.41
C TYR A 24 -3.49 -8.26 2.26
N TYR A 25 -2.76 -9.14 1.57
CA TYR A 25 -1.75 -8.77 0.58
C TYR A 25 -2.32 -8.86 -0.82
N PHE A 26 -2.03 -7.84 -1.64
CA PHE A 26 -2.37 -7.84 -3.05
C PHE A 26 -1.27 -7.21 -3.90
N THR A 27 -1.28 -7.53 -5.18
CA THR A 27 -0.48 -6.81 -6.19
C THR A 27 -1.38 -6.01 -7.11
N THR A 28 -0.91 -4.88 -7.60
CA THR A 28 -1.60 -4.17 -8.68
C THR A 28 -1.61 -5.00 -9.96
N PRO A 29 -2.55 -4.78 -10.89
CA PRO A 29 -2.60 -5.52 -12.16
C PRO A 29 -1.34 -5.36 -13.02
N THR A 30 -0.63 -4.24 -12.89
CA THR A 30 0.68 -4.01 -13.55
C THR A 30 1.84 -4.75 -12.90
N GLY A 31 1.65 -5.31 -11.70
CA GLY A 31 2.72 -5.90 -10.89
C GLY A 31 3.76 -4.89 -10.40
N ARG A 32 3.49 -3.58 -10.53
CA ARG A 32 4.46 -2.53 -10.16
C ARG A 32 4.53 -2.34 -8.65
N TRP A 33 3.38 -2.42 -7.98
CA TRP A 33 3.28 -2.21 -6.55
C TRP A 33 2.60 -3.39 -5.89
N HIS A 34 3.13 -3.75 -4.74
CA HIS A 34 2.59 -4.74 -3.83
C HIS A 34 2.13 -3.98 -2.60
N CYS A 35 0.91 -4.28 -2.16
CA CYS A 35 0.24 -3.56 -1.11
C CYS A 35 -0.33 -4.53 -0.10
N ALA A 36 -0.53 -4.06 1.13
CA ALA A 36 -1.23 -4.84 2.12
C ALA A 36 -1.98 -3.96 3.13
N ILE A 37 -3.01 -4.56 3.73
CA ILE A 37 -3.58 -4.10 5.00
C ILE A 37 -3.03 -5.03 6.08
N ILE A 38 -2.15 -4.51 6.92
CA ILE A 38 -1.49 -5.22 8.01
C ILE A 38 -2.35 -5.12 9.26
N VAL A 39 -2.77 -6.29 9.74
CA VAL A 39 -3.64 -6.44 10.93
C VAL A 39 -2.95 -7.24 12.04
N GLY A 40 -1.78 -7.80 11.76
CA GLY A 40 -0.92 -8.45 12.74
C GLY A 40 -0.02 -7.42 13.42
N GLY A 41 -0.21 -7.24 14.73
CA GLY A 41 0.53 -6.28 15.55
C GLY A 41 -0.07 -4.87 15.51
N GLU A 42 0.45 -3.98 16.36
CA GLU A 42 0.01 -2.57 16.47
C GLU A 42 1.18 -1.62 16.16
N PRO A 43 0.94 -0.48 15.47
CA PRO A 43 -0.35 -0.06 14.93
C PRO A 43 -0.74 -0.85 13.67
N HIS A 44 -2.04 -1.08 13.51
CA HIS A 44 -2.59 -1.57 12.25
C HIS A 44 -2.39 -0.51 11.14
N MET A 45 -2.09 -0.95 9.92
CA MET A 45 -1.70 -0.03 8.85
C MET A 45 -2.00 -0.57 7.46
N ALA A 46 -2.21 0.33 6.50
CA ALA A 46 -2.33 -0.01 5.08
C ALA A 46 -1.25 0.71 4.28
N GLY A 47 -0.67 0.04 3.29
CA GLY A 47 0.46 0.61 2.55
C GLY A 47 0.86 -0.18 1.32
N CYS A 48 1.78 0.41 0.57
CA CYS A 48 2.32 -0.16 -0.66
C CYS A 48 3.84 0.01 -0.76
N GLN A 49 4.47 -0.95 -1.42
CA GLN A 49 5.91 -1.02 -1.71
C GLN A 49 6.13 -1.36 -3.20
N PRO A 50 7.27 -0.98 -3.80
CA PRO A 50 7.62 -1.41 -5.15
C PRO A 50 7.81 -2.92 -5.19
N SER A 51 7.46 -3.56 -6.31
CA SER A 51 7.63 -5.00 -6.49
C SER A 51 9.08 -5.46 -6.34
N THR A 52 10.04 -4.59 -6.66
CA THR A 52 11.47 -4.86 -6.52
C THR A 52 12.11 -3.97 -5.46
N ASN A 53 13.07 -4.51 -4.71
CA ASN A 53 13.84 -3.76 -3.71
C ASN A 53 15.20 -3.33 -4.31
N THR A 54 15.17 -2.56 -5.40
CA THR A 54 16.39 -2.12 -6.11
C THR A 54 17.03 -0.86 -5.51
N GLY A 55 16.43 -0.28 -4.47
CA GLY A 55 16.86 1.01 -3.92
C GLY A 55 16.47 2.23 -4.76
N ALA A 56 15.78 2.03 -5.90
CA ALA A 56 15.25 3.11 -6.74
C ALA A 56 14.04 3.85 -6.12
N GLY A 57 13.63 3.46 -4.92
CA GLY A 57 12.43 3.96 -4.26
C GLY A 57 11.14 3.39 -4.85
N ILE A 58 10.01 3.96 -4.44
CA ILE A 58 8.65 3.50 -4.77
C ILE A 58 8.24 3.81 -6.23
N GLY A 59 9.03 4.59 -6.96
CA GLY A 59 8.76 4.91 -8.37
C GLY A 59 7.57 5.85 -8.58
N VAL A 60 7.35 6.76 -7.63
CA VAL A 60 6.31 7.80 -7.68
C VAL A 60 6.97 9.14 -7.94
N LYS A 61 6.60 9.79 -9.04
CA LYS A 61 7.13 11.12 -9.37
C LYS A 61 6.76 12.14 -8.28
N GLY A 62 7.73 12.97 -7.93
CA GLY A 62 7.56 14.02 -6.92
C GLY A 62 7.59 13.53 -5.47
N ALA A 63 7.69 12.22 -5.20
CA ALA A 63 7.85 11.70 -3.85
C ALA A 63 9.09 12.34 -3.17
N PRO A 64 8.96 12.90 -1.96
CA PRO A 64 10.07 13.52 -1.26
C PRO A 64 11.09 12.45 -0.88
N THR A 65 12.36 12.84 -0.66
CA THR A 65 13.26 11.99 0.11
C THR A 65 12.83 12.01 1.57
N VAL A 66 12.99 10.88 2.25
CA VAL A 66 12.72 10.75 3.68
C VAL A 66 13.96 10.21 4.39
N GLU A 67 14.06 10.46 5.69
CA GLU A 67 15.15 9.92 6.48
C GLU A 67 15.00 8.38 6.58
N SER A 68 16.07 7.67 6.26
CA SER A 68 16.18 6.24 6.51
C SER A 68 16.50 6.00 7.99
N ASN A 69 15.65 5.25 8.68
CA ASN A 69 15.89 4.83 10.07
C ASN A 69 17.16 3.99 10.27
N TYR A 70 17.77 3.49 9.18
CA TYR A 70 18.97 2.65 9.23
C TYR A 70 20.26 3.43 8.99
N SER A 71 20.22 4.40 8.07
CA SER A 71 21.41 5.15 7.65
C SER A 71 21.40 6.61 8.09
N HIS A 72 20.28 7.10 8.64
CA HIS A 72 20.03 8.50 8.99
C HIS A 72 20.27 9.48 7.82
N LYS A 73 20.20 8.97 6.59
CA LYS A 73 20.35 9.76 5.36
C LYS A 73 18.99 9.96 4.70
N GLN A 74 18.85 11.09 4.02
CA GLN A 74 17.74 11.35 3.12
C GLN A 74 17.88 10.47 1.88
N VAL A 75 16.90 9.59 1.66
CA VAL A 75 16.87 8.66 0.52
C VAL A 75 15.48 8.61 -0.10
N PRO A 76 15.35 8.17 -1.36
CA PRO A 76 14.03 7.91 -1.95
C PRO A 76 13.24 6.90 -1.10
N PRO A 77 11.96 7.17 -0.80
CA PRO A 77 11.13 6.28 -0.01
C PRO A 77 10.84 5.00 -0.79
N ASP A 78 10.80 3.87 -0.09
CA ASP A 78 10.39 2.59 -0.66
C ASP A 78 8.95 2.22 -0.26
N THR A 79 8.29 3.04 0.53
CA THR A 79 6.98 2.75 1.09
C THR A 79 6.12 4.01 1.16
N ILE A 80 4.84 3.87 0.84
CA ILE A 80 3.78 4.81 1.21
C ILE A 80 2.77 4.07 2.08
N LEU A 81 2.39 4.66 3.21
CA LEU A 81 1.52 3.99 4.18
C LEU A 81 0.66 4.97 4.96
N ILE A 82 -0.38 4.44 5.59
CA ILE A 82 -1.18 5.09 6.61
C ILE A 82 -1.37 4.12 7.78
N GLU A 83 -1.07 4.59 8.99
CA GLU A 83 -1.36 3.91 10.25
C GLU A 83 -2.74 4.34 10.74
N ARG A 84 -3.42 3.48 11.50
CA ARG A 84 -4.75 3.79 12.06
C ARG A 84 -4.70 5.07 12.90
N GLY A 85 -5.57 6.04 12.59
CA GLY A 85 -5.62 7.33 13.26
C GLY A 85 -4.43 8.26 12.98
N GLY A 86 -3.47 7.84 12.15
CA GLY A 86 -2.29 8.62 11.76
C GLY A 86 -2.48 9.45 10.49
N GLU A 87 -1.39 10.06 10.03
CA GLU A 87 -1.31 10.73 8.74
C GLU A 87 -0.71 9.79 7.67
N PRO A 88 -1.18 9.83 6.42
CA PRO A 88 -0.50 9.17 5.31
C PRO A 88 0.91 9.73 5.13
N ARG A 89 1.90 8.87 4.92
CA ARG A 89 3.30 9.28 4.79
C ARG A 89 4.12 8.35 3.92
N PHE A 90 5.22 8.90 3.41
CA PHE A 90 6.31 8.11 2.84
C PHE A 90 7.25 7.62 3.94
N ALA A 91 7.82 6.43 3.73
CA ALA A 91 8.78 5.83 4.65
C ALA A 91 9.84 5.00 3.89
N VAL A 92 10.89 4.65 4.62
CA VAL A 92 11.91 3.70 4.19
C VAL A 92 11.89 2.52 5.16
N LEU A 93 11.25 1.43 4.75
CA LEU A 93 11.16 0.22 5.56
C LEU A 93 12.30 -0.75 5.27
N ARG A 94 12.81 -0.83 4.03
CA ARG A 94 13.85 -1.79 3.56
C ARG A 94 13.48 -3.27 3.68
N GLN A 95 12.47 -3.62 4.47
CA GLN A 95 11.85 -4.93 4.60
C GLN A 95 10.57 -5.05 3.76
N ALA A 96 10.20 -6.29 3.46
CA ALA A 96 9.02 -6.66 2.69
C ALA A 96 7.73 -6.65 3.54
N VAL A 97 7.42 -5.54 4.22
CA VAL A 97 6.25 -5.45 5.11
C VAL A 97 4.94 -5.51 4.35
N PHE A 98 4.82 -4.77 3.23
CA PHE A 98 3.62 -4.76 2.40
C PHE A 98 3.74 -5.71 1.20
N ARG A 99 4.71 -6.63 1.25
CA ARG A 99 4.98 -7.60 0.19
C ARG A 99 4.86 -9.01 0.76
N LEU A 100 4.16 -9.86 0.02
CA LEU A 100 4.13 -11.28 0.33
C LEU A 100 5.51 -11.88 -0.01
N ALA A 101 6.21 -12.42 0.98
CA ALA A 101 7.61 -12.83 0.85
C ALA A 101 7.77 -14.18 0.13
N SER A 102 6.86 -15.12 0.37
CA SER A 102 6.98 -16.51 -0.04
C SER A 102 6.22 -16.83 -1.33
N GLU A 103 5.22 -16.02 -1.68
CA GLU A 103 4.32 -16.26 -2.81
C GLU A 103 3.99 -14.96 -3.53
N GLN A 104 3.54 -15.06 -4.77
CA GLN A 104 3.01 -13.90 -5.48
C GLN A 104 1.62 -13.58 -4.93
N ALA A 105 1.49 -12.39 -4.34
CA ALA A 105 0.20 -11.91 -3.85
C ALA A 105 -0.84 -11.89 -4.98
N LYS A 106 -2.10 -12.14 -4.63
CA LYS A 106 -3.22 -12.13 -5.58
C LYS A 106 -3.38 -10.74 -6.20
N VAL A 107 -3.68 -10.70 -7.50
CA VAL A 107 -3.97 -9.43 -8.19
C VAL A 107 -5.30 -8.86 -7.70
N LEU A 108 -5.30 -7.60 -7.24
CA LEU A 108 -6.53 -6.83 -7.04
C LEU A 108 -6.91 -6.17 -8.38
N PRO A 109 -8.04 -6.52 -9.02
CA PRO A 109 -8.40 -5.98 -10.33
C PRO A 109 -8.60 -4.46 -10.29
N TYR A 110 -8.50 -3.81 -11.45
CA TYR A 110 -8.81 -2.40 -11.57
C TYR A 110 -10.26 -2.10 -11.16
N ASN A 111 -10.47 -0.91 -10.60
CA ASN A 111 -11.73 -0.43 -10.08
C ASN A 111 -12.33 -1.38 -9.02
N THR A 112 -11.46 -2.06 -8.26
CA THR A 112 -11.85 -2.94 -7.16
C THR A 112 -11.21 -2.48 -5.86
N SER A 113 -12.00 -2.46 -4.78
CA SER A 113 -11.55 -2.18 -3.44
C SER A 113 -11.42 -3.44 -2.60
N LEU A 114 -10.45 -3.41 -1.70
CA LEU A 114 -10.24 -4.34 -0.61
C LEU A 114 -10.44 -3.54 0.69
N SER A 115 -11.52 -3.85 1.41
CA SER A 115 -11.87 -3.17 2.66
C SER A 115 -11.80 -4.15 3.82
N VAL A 116 -10.89 -3.89 4.76
CA VAL A 116 -10.63 -4.77 5.89
C VAL A 116 -10.18 -3.95 7.08
N ASP A 117 -10.70 -4.28 8.27
CA ASP A 117 -10.17 -3.75 9.53
C ASP A 117 -10.18 -2.20 9.59
N GLY A 118 -11.21 -1.59 8.99
CA GLY A 118 -11.36 -0.14 8.91
C GLY A 118 -10.41 0.56 7.93
N PHE A 119 -9.69 -0.19 7.09
CA PHE A 119 -8.95 0.35 5.97
C PHE A 119 -9.61 -0.03 4.65
N THR A 120 -9.59 0.87 3.68
CA THR A 120 -10.02 0.60 2.32
C THR A 120 -8.92 0.95 1.33
N CYS A 121 -8.41 -0.05 0.63
CA CYS A 121 -7.49 0.11 -0.49
C CYS A 121 -8.21 -0.15 -1.83
N THR A 122 -7.96 0.64 -2.86
CA THR A 122 -8.55 0.49 -4.20
C THR A 122 -7.46 0.53 -5.25
N ALA A 123 -7.44 -0.46 -6.14
CA ALA A 123 -6.60 -0.45 -7.33
C ALA A 123 -7.37 0.19 -8.50
N ARG A 124 -6.75 1.15 -9.18
CA ARG A 124 -7.24 1.82 -10.39
C ARG A 124 -6.18 1.74 -11.48
N ASP A 125 -6.59 1.96 -12.72
CA ASP A 125 -5.65 2.10 -13.84
C ASP A 125 -4.67 3.26 -13.61
N SER A 126 -5.16 4.31 -12.98
CA SER A 126 -4.43 5.51 -12.60
C SER A 126 -3.56 5.35 -11.36
N GLY A 127 -3.57 4.22 -10.65
CA GLY A 127 -2.76 4.04 -9.43
C GLY A 127 -3.47 3.29 -8.30
N VAL A 128 -3.04 3.52 -7.06
CA VAL A 128 -3.62 2.90 -5.86
C VAL A 128 -3.99 3.99 -4.87
N SER A 129 -5.13 3.81 -4.20
CA SER A 129 -5.53 4.62 -3.06
C SER A 129 -5.75 3.75 -1.83
N CYS A 130 -5.29 4.16 -0.66
CA CYS A 130 -5.63 3.51 0.62
C CYS A 130 -6.03 4.58 1.63
N ALA A 131 -7.05 4.29 2.43
CA ALA A 131 -7.56 5.19 3.47
C ALA A 131 -7.88 4.43 4.75
N ASP A 132 -7.74 5.13 5.88
CA ASP A 132 -8.36 4.78 7.15
C ASP A 132 -9.80 5.33 7.13
N ASP A 133 -10.78 4.43 7.16
CA ASP A 133 -12.19 4.75 7.02
C ASP A 133 -12.70 5.61 8.19
N ALA A 134 -12.10 5.47 9.37
CA ALA A 134 -12.52 6.20 10.57
C ALA A 134 -12.08 7.67 10.53
N SER A 135 -10.80 7.92 10.21
CA SER A 135 -10.26 9.28 10.11
C SER A 135 -10.54 9.94 8.75
N ARG A 136 -10.92 9.15 7.74
CA ARG A 136 -11.07 9.57 6.32
C ARG A 136 -9.77 10.09 5.71
N LYS A 137 -8.65 9.87 6.38
CA LYS A 137 -7.32 10.17 5.90
C LYS A 137 -6.78 9.04 5.05
N GLY A 138 -5.88 9.35 4.14
CA GLY A 138 -5.35 8.37 3.23
C GLY A 138 -4.49 8.97 2.14
N PHE A 139 -4.03 8.12 1.25
CA PHE A 139 -3.24 8.53 0.12
C PHE A 139 -3.82 7.98 -1.18
N THR A 140 -3.50 8.67 -2.27
CA THR A 140 -3.64 8.16 -3.63
C THR A 140 -2.32 8.39 -4.34
N PHE A 141 -1.81 7.41 -5.09
CA PHE A 141 -0.54 7.56 -5.79
C PHE A 141 -0.50 6.79 -7.10
N SER A 142 0.37 7.24 -7.99
CA SER A 142 0.62 6.68 -9.31
C SER A 142 2.08 6.91 -9.72
N THR A 143 2.46 6.53 -10.94
CA THR A 143 3.77 6.91 -11.47
C THR A 143 3.89 8.42 -11.67
N GLU A 144 2.79 9.13 -11.89
CA GLU A 144 2.77 10.55 -12.22
C GLU A 144 2.72 11.48 -11.01
N GLY A 145 2.34 10.97 -9.83
CA GLY A 145 2.28 11.76 -8.62
C GLY A 145 1.54 11.08 -7.47
N PHE A 146 1.30 11.84 -6.42
CA PHE A 146 0.55 11.40 -5.24
C PHE A 146 -0.25 12.55 -4.65
N SER A 147 -1.26 12.20 -3.87
CA SER A 147 -2.00 13.08 -2.99
C SER A 147 -2.19 12.41 -1.63
N MET A 148 -2.27 13.22 -0.60
CA MET A 148 -2.48 12.83 0.80
C MET A 148 -3.61 13.69 1.35
N ASN A 149 -4.52 13.09 2.09
CA ASN A 149 -5.68 13.74 2.71
C ASN A 149 -5.85 13.27 4.15
#